data_AF-A0A9X0DCG5-F1
#
_entry.id   AF-A0A9X0DCG5-F1
#
_cell.length_a   1.000
_cell.length_b   1.000
_cell.length_c   1.000
_cell.angle_alpha   90.00
_cell.angle_beta   90.00
_cell.angle_gamma   90.00
#
_symmetry.space_group_name_H-M   'P 1'
#
loop_
_entity.id
_entity.type
_entity.pdbx_description
1 polymer ?
#
loop_
_entity_poly.entity_id
_entity_poly.type
_entity_poly.pdbx_seq_one_letter_code
_entity_poly.pdbx_strand_id
1 'polypeptide(L)'
;MIGLYFNNKDDVEEGDSEETGEVNYEIESESSEEETLRRRTRNEEKPTWGQIQALLETLDPLRDGDINVLGDENGDVAWTKWVHPHLTNGTKTPGTIISYLTSLEKFFIFITSNKYNRKEMPPLHGNFIVIFRETIPALKDWRATVDNETQDVQHRGHLRECDTLLTAADLDKLKASRPYVAGMKALMQAKVETDLSLQSFAGARDLLLVKFSLLVGSRPALWRTQLLRIIIPPRIKDKDGNKKN
;
A
#
# COMPACT_ATOMS: atom_id res chain seq x y z
N MET A 1 16.54 36.70 -4.84
CA MET A 1 16.25 37.37 -3.54
C MET A 1 14.74 37.56 -3.47
N ILE A 2 14.05 36.69 -2.73
CA ILE A 2 12.60 36.75 -2.50
C ILE A 2 12.42 36.60 -0.98
N GLY A 3 11.92 37.66 -0.35
CA GLY A 3 11.87 37.83 1.09
C GLY A 3 10.74 37.04 1.75
N LEU A 4 11.05 36.43 2.89
CA LEU A 4 10.07 35.91 3.83
C LEU A 4 9.73 37.03 4.82
N TYR A 5 8.48 37.50 4.80
CA TYR A 5 7.98 38.43 5.80
C TYR A 5 7.69 37.66 7.10
N PHE A 6 8.51 37.91 8.13
CA PHE A 6 8.15 37.70 9.52
C PHE A 6 7.48 38.97 10.02
N ASN A 7 6.24 38.87 10.51
CA ASN A 7 5.59 39.98 11.19
C ASN A 7 5.53 39.63 12.68
N ASN A 8 6.54 40.09 13.43
CA ASN A 8 6.44 40.25 14.87
C ASN A 8 5.93 41.67 15.12
N LYS A 9 4.77 41.78 15.75
CA LYS A 9 4.44 42.95 16.54
C LYS A 9 3.69 42.48 17.78
N ASP A 10 4.43 42.48 18.88
CA ASP A 10 3.87 42.70 20.20
C ASP A 10 3.24 44.09 20.21
N ASP A 11 1.98 44.19 20.59
CA ASP A 11 1.45 45.35 21.30
C ASP A 11 0.45 44.83 22.34
N VAL A 12 0.69 45.25 23.57
CA VAL A 12 0.00 44.90 24.82
C VAL A 12 -1.34 45.62 24.87
N GLU A 13 -2.44 44.90 25.08
CA GLU A 13 -3.60 45.43 25.81
C GLU A 13 -4.19 44.37 26.75
N GLU A 14 -4.42 44.84 27.98
CA GLU A 14 -4.99 44.17 29.15
C GLU A 14 -6.50 43.99 28.95
N GLY A 15 -7.04 42.80 29.21
CA GLY A 15 -8.48 42.54 29.12
C GLY A 15 -8.85 41.13 29.58
N ASP A 16 -9.32 41.04 30.83
CA ASP A 16 -9.92 39.85 31.43
C ASP A 16 -11.14 39.37 30.61
N SER A 17 -11.09 38.13 30.12
CA SER A 17 -12.26 37.24 30.02
C SER A 17 -11.81 35.80 29.80
N GLU A 18 -12.10 34.93 30.76
CA GLU A 18 -12.06 33.48 30.60
C GLU A 18 -13.09 33.07 29.55
N GLU A 19 -12.64 32.74 28.34
CA GLU A 19 -13.45 32.03 27.36
C GLU A 19 -12.75 30.70 27.07
N THR A 20 -13.29 29.63 27.64
CA THR A 20 -12.88 28.25 27.34
C THR A 20 -13.30 27.90 25.92
N GLY A 21 -12.46 28.27 24.95
CA GLY A 21 -12.61 27.85 23.56
C GLY A 21 -12.23 26.38 23.42
N GLU A 22 -13.22 25.50 23.33
CA GLU A 22 -13.05 24.16 22.79
C GLU A 22 -12.45 24.25 21.38
N VAL A 23 -11.16 23.89 21.27
CA VAL A 23 -10.52 23.67 19.98
C VAL A 23 -11.09 22.39 19.39
N ASN A 24 -12.16 22.53 18.61
CA ASN A 24 -12.67 21.46 17.77
C ASN A 24 -11.60 21.11 16.74
N TYR A 25 -10.95 19.95 16.93
CA TYR A 25 -10.24 19.29 15.85
C TYR A 25 -11.28 18.77 14.86
N GLU A 26 -11.56 19.54 13.81
CA GLU A 26 -12.16 18.99 12.60
C GLU A 26 -11.18 17.98 12.02
N ILE A 27 -11.39 16.71 12.34
CA ILE A 27 -10.84 15.60 11.58
C ILE A 27 -11.45 15.75 10.19
N GLU A 28 -10.66 16.26 9.24
CA GLU A 28 -11.03 16.25 7.82
C GLU A 28 -11.45 14.83 7.47
N SER A 29 -12.77 14.63 7.32
CA SER A 29 -13.33 13.37 6.89
C SER A 29 -12.75 13.06 5.52
N GLU A 30 -11.97 11.98 5.41
CA GLU A 30 -11.53 11.43 4.13
C GLU A 30 -12.70 11.49 3.15
N SER A 31 -12.54 12.23 2.04
CA SER A 31 -13.66 12.44 1.14
C SER A 31 -14.15 11.08 0.64
N SER A 32 -15.47 10.89 0.65
CA SER A 32 -16.13 9.67 0.13
C SER A 32 -15.61 9.28 -1.27
N GLU A 33 -15.11 10.24 -2.04
CA GLU A 33 -14.50 10.02 -3.35
C GLU A 33 -13.11 9.39 -3.28
N GLU A 34 -12.26 9.77 -2.32
CA GLU A 34 -10.96 9.11 -2.13
C GLU A 34 -11.12 7.67 -1.65
N GLU A 35 -12.05 7.41 -0.73
CA GLU A 35 -12.28 6.05 -0.26
C GLU A 35 -12.91 5.17 -1.35
N THR A 36 -13.85 5.71 -2.15
CA THR A 36 -14.41 4.99 -3.30
C THR A 36 -13.40 4.78 -4.42
N LEU A 37 -12.47 5.72 -4.64
CA LEU A 37 -11.36 5.56 -5.58
C LEU A 37 -10.36 4.51 -5.09
N ARG A 38 -10.03 4.48 -3.79
CA ARG A 38 -9.21 3.41 -3.17
C ARG A 38 -9.89 2.04 -3.22
N ARG A 39 -11.22 1.99 -3.11
CA ARG A 39 -12.01 0.75 -3.28
C ARG A 39 -11.99 0.30 -4.75
N ARG A 40 -12.11 1.22 -5.72
CA ARG A 40 -11.98 0.89 -7.15
C ARG A 40 -10.59 0.39 -7.51
N THR A 41 -9.53 1.06 -7.06
CA THR A 41 -8.16 0.64 -7.37
C THR A 41 -7.79 -0.71 -6.73
N ARG A 42 -8.25 -0.99 -5.49
CA ARG A 42 -8.13 -2.34 -4.89
C ARG A 42 -8.84 -3.43 -5.70
N ASN A 43 -9.99 -3.10 -6.28
CA ASN A 43 -10.80 -4.04 -7.07
C ASN A 43 -10.34 -4.17 -8.52
N GLU A 44 -9.58 -3.21 -9.05
CA GLU A 44 -9.01 -3.22 -10.40
C GLU A 44 -7.60 -3.82 -10.47
N GLU A 45 -6.91 -3.98 -9.34
CA GLU A 45 -5.69 -4.77 -9.25
C GLU A 45 -6.00 -6.23 -9.59
N LYS A 46 -5.50 -6.66 -10.75
CA LYS A 46 -5.54 -8.05 -11.23
C LYS A 46 -5.12 -9.01 -10.11
N PRO A 47 -5.75 -10.19 -9.99
CA PRO A 47 -5.27 -11.21 -9.07
C PRO A 47 -3.78 -11.45 -9.35
N THR A 48 -2.97 -11.53 -8.30
CA THR A 48 -1.58 -11.94 -8.40
C THR A 48 -1.58 -13.40 -8.85
N TRP A 49 -1.58 -13.61 -10.17
CA TRP A 49 -1.68 -14.91 -10.82
C TRP A 49 -0.73 -15.95 -10.22
N GLY A 50 0.49 -15.54 -9.84
CA GLY A 50 1.45 -16.42 -9.18
C GLY A 50 0.97 -17.02 -7.86
N GLN A 51 0.11 -16.33 -7.10
CA GLN A 51 -0.47 -16.90 -5.88
C GLN A 51 -1.58 -17.90 -6.19
N ILE A 52 -2.40 -17.64 -7.22
CA ILE A 52 -3.43 -18.59 -7.68
C ILE A 52 -2.77 -19.85 -8.23
N GLN A 53 -1.72 -19.69 -9.04
CA GLN A 53 -0.95 -20.80 -9.58
C GLN A 53 -0.34 -21.64 -8.45
N ALA A 54 0.34 -21.01 -7.48
CA ALA A 54 0.90 -21.72 -6.33
C ALA A 54 -0.18 -22.44 -5.48
N LEU A 55 -1.37 -21.86 -5.36
CA LEU A 55 -2.50 -22.50 -4.71
C LEU A 55 -2.98 -23.72 -5.50
N LEU A 56 -3.12 -23.62 -6.81
CA LEU A 56 -3.53 -24.75 -7.67
C LEU A 56 -2.50 -25.89 -7.62
N GLU A 57 -1.21 -25.58 -7.76
CA GLU A 57 -0.10 -26.56 -7.69
C GLU A 57 -0.05 -27.29 -6.35
N THR A 58 -0.52 -26.66 -5.26
CA THR A 58 -0.56 -27.30 -3.93
C THR A 58 -1.82 -28.13 -3.71
N LEU A 59 -2.96 -27.71 -4.27
CA LEU A 59 -4.23 -28.41 -4.14
C LEU A 59 -4.31 -29.65 -5.03
N ASP A 60 -3.73 -29.59 -6.22
CA ASP A 60 -3.62 -30.73 -7.13
C ASP A 60 -2.30 -30.67 -7.92
N PRO A 61 -1.22 -31.28 -7.40
CA PRO A 61 0.08 -31.29 -8.08
C PRO A 61 0.12 -32.17 -9.34
N LEU A 62 -0.93 -32.97 -9.58
CA LEU A 62 -1.00 -33.92 -10.70
C LEU A 62 -1.89 -33.44 -11.84
N ARG A 63 -2.82 -32.51 -11.58
CA ARG A 63 -3.57 -31.80 -12.64
C ARG A 63 -2.87 -30.49 -12.97
N ASP A 64 -2.39 -30.37 -14.20
CA ASP A 64 -1.76 -29.18 -14.79
C ASP A 64 -2.68 -27.92 -14.73
N GLY A 65 -2.83 -27.30 -13.57
CA GLY A 65 -3.53 -26.02 -13.40
C GLY A 65 -5.03 -26.04 -13.68
N ASP A 66 -5.68 -27.21 -13.52
CA ASP A 66 -7.14 -27.32 -13.67
C ASP A 66 -7.86 -26.55 -12.56
N ILE A 67 -8.49 -25.43 -12.91
CA ILE A 67 -9.19 -24.55 -11.98
C ILE A 67 -10.41 -25.21 -11.32
N ASN A 68 -10.92 -26.32 -11.86
CA ASN A 68 -12.05 -27.03 -11.29
C ASN A 68 -11.75 -27.59 -9.91
N VAL A 69 -10.47 -27.86 -9.58
CA VAL A 69 -10.08 -28.31 -8.23
C VAL A 69 -10.57 -27.35 -7.16
N LEU A 70 -10.62 -26.04 -7.44
CA LEU A 70 -11.08 -25.02 -6.49
C LEU A 70 -12.57 -25.14 -6.14
N GLY A 71 -13.35 -25.88 -6.94
CA GLY A 71 -14.77 -26.12 -6.71
C GLY A 71 -15.05 -27.39 -5.90
N ASP A 72 -14.03 -28.19 -5.60
CA ASP A 72 -14.17 -29.36 -4.74
C ASP A 72 -14.64 -28.96 -3.34
N GLU A 73 -15.28 -29.90 -2.64
CA GLU A 73 -15.81 -29.67 -1.29
C GLU A 73 -16.72 -28.43 -1.22
N ASN A 74 -17.51 -28.19 -2.28
CA ASN A 74 -18.38 -27.02 -2.43
C ASN A 74 -17.63 -25.69 -2.32
N GLY A 75 -16.36 -25.66 -2.75
CA GLY A 75 -15.50 -24.47 -2.70
C GLY A 75 -14.66 -24.36 -1.43
N ASP A 76 -14.86 -25.26 -0.44
CA ASP A 76 -14.13 -25.24 0.83
C ASP A 76 -12.73 -25.87 0.74
N VAL A 77 -12.38 -26.50 -0.39
CA VAL A 77 -11.10 -27.20 -0.58
C VAL A 77 -9.87 -26.33 -0.28
N ALA A 78 -9.91 -25.04 -0.60
CA ALA A 78 -8.82 -24.12 -0.31
C ALA A 78 -8.68 -23.89 1.21
N TRP A 79 -9.81 -23.86 1.93
CA TRP A 79 -9.80 -23.79 3.38
C TRP A 79 -9.23 -25.07 4.00
N THR A 80 -9.81 -26.22 3.64
CA THR A 80 -9.51 -27.51 4.27
C THR A 80 -8.11 -28.01 3.96
N LYS A 81 -7.66 -27.88 2.70
CA LYS A 81 -6.38 -28.43 2.25
C LYS A 81 -5.21 -27.45 2.28
N TRP A 82 -5.47 -26.14 2.35
CA TRP A 82 -4.39 -25.13 2.29
C TRP A 82 -4.39 -24.17 3.49
N VAL A 83 -5.51 -23.49 3.76
CA VAL A 83 -5.56 -22.48 4.84
C VAL A 83 -5.39 -23.12 6.21
N HIS A 84 -6.25 -24.07 6.56
CA HIS A 84 -6.28 -24.68 7.88
C HIS A 84 -4.97 -25.40 8.24
N PRO A 85 -4.32 -26.16 7.34
CA PRO A 85 -3.00 -26.74 7.61
C PRO A 85 -1.90 -25.69 7.81
N HIS A 86 -1.89 -24.61 7.03
CA HIS A 86 -0.89 -23.55 7.17
C HIS A 86 -1.08 -22.73 8.45
N LEU A 87 -2.33 -22.52 8.86
CA LEU A 87 -2.71 -21.83 10.08
C LEU A 87 -2.34 -22.67 11.32
N THR A 88 -2.74 -23.95 11.34
CA THR A 88 -2.50 -24.86 12.47
C THR A 88 -1.02 -25.17 12.67
N ASN A 89 -0.29 -25.41 11.58
CA ASN A 89 1.13 -25.78 11.65
C ASN A 89 2.07 -24.56 11.68
N GLY A 90 1.54 -23.33 11.57
CA GLY A 90 2.34 -22.10 11.57
C GLY A 90 3.37 -22.01 10.44
N THR A 91 3.12 -22.66 9.30
CA THR A 91 4.09 -22.77 8.19
C THR A 91 4.06 -21.56 7.24
N LYS A 92 3.06 -20.68 7.37
CA LYS A 92 3.00 -19.38 6.70
C LYS A 92 2.58 -18.28 7.68
N THR A 93 3.04 -17.06 7.43
CA THR A 93 2.61 -15.91 8.22
C THR A 93 1.14 -15.58 7.95
N PRO A 94 0.39 -15.06 8.95
CA PRO A 94 -1.04 -14.76 8.78
C PRO A 94 -1.32 -13.82 7.61
N GLY A 95 -0.52 -12.76 7.48
CA GLY A 95 -0.64 -11.81 6.36
C GLY A 95 -0.42 -12.47 4.99
N THR A 96 0.39 -13.52 4.91
CA THR A 96 0.56 -14.30 3.67
C THR A 96 -0.70 -15.08 3.34
N ILE A 97 -1.29 -15.76 4.33
CA ILE A 97 -2.55 -16.51 4.15
C ILE A 97 -3.67 -15.57 3.68
N ILE A 98 -3.82 -14.41 4.34
CA ILE A 98 -4.81 -13.38 3.98
C ILE A 98 -4.58 -12.84 2.56
N SER A 99 -3.33 -12.67 2.16
CA SER A 99 -2.99 -12.25 0.79
C SER A 99 -3.42 -13.27 -0.25
N TYR A 100 -3.21 -14.56 -0.01
CA TYR A 100 -3.69 -15.63 -0.91
C TYR A 100 -5.21 -15.66 -0.99
N LEU A 101 -5.91 -15.56 0.15
CA LEU A 101 -7.37 -15.50 0.19
C LEU A 101 -7.94 -14.30 -0.58
N THR A 102 -7.27 -13.15 -0.48
CA THR A 102 -7.65 -11.94 -1.22
C THR A 102 -7.45 -12.11 -2.73
N SER A 103 -6.37 -12.76 -3.14
CA SER A 103 -6.14 -13.07 -4.55
C SER A 103 -7.14 -14.08 -5.08
N LEU A 104 -7.50 -15.09 -4.28
CA LEU A 104 -8.52 -16.07 -4.62
C LEU A 104 -9.90 -15.42 -4.81
N GLU A 105 -10.29 -14.50 -3.92
CA GLU A 105 -11.52 -13.72 -4.08
C GLU A 105 -11.54 -12.93 -5.38
N LYS A 106 -10.45 -12.19 -5.67
CA LYS A 106 -10.31 -11.44 -6.93
C LYS A 106 -10.40 -12.37 -8.15
N PHE A 107 -9.81 -13.56 -8.06
CA PHE A 107 -9.88 -14.56 -9.12
C PHE A 107 -11.29 -15.09 -9.32
N PHE A 108 -12.02 -15.43 -8.24
CA PHE A 108 -13.42 -15.85 -8.31
C PHE A 108 -14.33 -14.75 -8.88
N ILE A 109 -14.14 -13.50 -8.47
CA ILE A 109 -14.85 -12.36 -9.07
C ILE A 109 -14.54 -12.28 -10.57
N PHE A 110 -13.27 -12.42 -10.96
CA PHE A 110 -12.86 -12.38 -12.37
C PHE A 110 -13.52 -13.48 -13.21
N ILE A 111 -13.46 -14.74 -12.79
CA ILE A 111 -13.95 -15.88 -13.58
C ILE A 111 -15.48 -16.00 -13.59
N THR A 112 -16.17 -15.44 -12.60
CA THR A 112 -17.64 -15.43 -12.50
C THR A 112 -18.28 -14.14 -13.02
N SER A 113 -17.48 -13.13 -13.38
CA SER A 113 -17.94 -11.84 -13.87
C SER A 113 -18.52 -11.93 -15.28
N ASN A 114 -19.65 -11.27 -15.49
CA ASN A 114 -20.27 -11.14 -16.82
C ASN A 114 -19.53 -10.12 -17.73
N LYS A 115 -18.50 -9.43 -17.21
CA LYS A 115 -17.75 -8.40 -17.96
C LYS A 115 -16.79 -8.97 -19.00
N TYR A 116 -16.44 -10.25 -18.91
CA TYR A 116 -15.46 -10.90 -19.79
C TYR A 116 -16.15 -11.91 -20.70
N ASN A 117 -15.61 -12.08 -21.92
CA ASN A 117 -16.17 -13.03 -22.87
C ASN A 117 -15.90 -14.47 -22.39
N ARG A 118 -16.92 -15.11 -21.83
CA ARG A 118 -16.82 -16.47 -21.29
C ARG A 118 -16.38 -17.50 -22.33
N LYS A 119 -16.63 -17.25 -23.63
CA LYS A 119 -16.21 -18.13 -24.73
C LYS A 119 -14.69 -18.17 -24.92
N GLU A 120 -13.97 -17.18 -24.43
CA GLU A 120 -12.50 -17.08 -24.50
C GLU A 120 -11.82 -17.64 -23.24
N MET A 121 -12.58 -18.09 -22.24
CA MET A 121 -12.06 -18.63 -20.98
C MET A 121 -12.11 -20.16 -20.98
N PRO A 122 -11.23 -20.82 -20.20
CA PRO A 122 -11.35 -22.26 -19.97
C PRO A 122 -12.77 -22.62 -19.49
N PRO A 123 -13.36 -23.69 -20.05
CA PRO A 123 -14.68 -24.14 -19.63
C PRO A 123 -14.64 -24.51 -18.15
N LEU A 124 -15.61 -23.98 -17.39
CA LEU A 124 -15.85 -24.43 -16.03
C LEU A 124 -16.86 -25.55 -16.12
N HIS A 125 -16.55 -26.69 -15.50
CA HIS A 125 -17.43 -27.85 -15.53
C HIS A 125 -18.54 -27.73 -14.48
N GLY A 126 -19.68 -28.35 -14.74
CA GLY A 126 -20.77 -28.47 -13.76
C GLY A 126 -21.27 -27.13 -13.22
N ASN A 127 -21.50 -27.09 -11.90
CA ASN A 127 -22.03 -25.95 -11.16
C ASN A 127 -20.93 -25.07 -10.53
N PHE A 128 -19.66 -25.17 -10.95
CA PHE A 128 -18.56 -24.45 -10.30
C PHE A 128 -18.69 -22.92 -10.37
N ILE A 129 -19.36 -22.36 -11.38
CA ILE A 129 -19.66 -20.92 -11.42
C ILE A 129 -20.53 -20.50 -10.22
N VAL A 130 -21.51 -21.34 -9.86
CA VAL A 130 -22.39 -21.09 -8.73
C VAL A 130 -21.61 -21.22 -7.43
N ILE A 131 -20.84 -22.31 -7.29
CA ILE A 131 -19.97 -22.55 -6.13
C ILE A 131 -19.03 -21.37 -5.90
N PHE A 132 -18.28 -20.92 -6.92
CA PHE A 132 -17.37 -19.78 -6.76
C PHE A 132 -18.07 -18.49 -6.36
N ARG A 133 -19.28 -18.24 -6.86
CA ARG A 133 -20.07 -17.07 -6.43
C ARG A 133 -20.49 -17.16 -4.97
N GLU A 134 -20.83 -18.35 -4.51
CA GLU A 134 -21.21 -18.62 -3.12
C GLU A 134 -20.00 -18.62 -2.17
N THR A 135 -18.79 -18.98 -2.65
CA THR A 135 -17.56 -18.96 -1.85
C THR A 135 -17.01 -17.53 -1.66
N ILE A 136 -17.27 -16.58 -2.56
CA ILE A 136 -16.82 -15.17 -2.43
C ILE A 136 -17.15 -14.56 -1.05
N PRO A 137 -18.41 -14.58 -0.55
CA PRO A 137 -18.70 -14.07 0.78
C PRO A 137 -17.97 -14.85 1.88
N ALA A 138 -17.86 -16.17 1.77
CA ALA A 138 -17.14 -17.00 2.75
C ALA A 138 -15.65 -16.64 2.86
N LEU A 139 -14.99 -16.23 1.78
CA LEU A 139 -13.58 -15.78 1.80
C LEU A 139 -13.36 -14.55 2.69
N LYS A 140 -14.38 -13.72 2.88
CA LYS A 140 -14.32 -12.61 3.85
C LYS A 140 -14.29 -13.16 5.28
N ASP A 141 -15.15 -14.11 5.59
CA ASP A 141 -15.24 -14.72 6.93
C ASP A 141 -14.02 -15.58 7.24
N TRP A 142 -13.45 -16.26 6.25
CA TRP A 142 -12.19 -16.98 6.37
C TRP A 142 -11.02 -16.07 6.75
N ARG A 143 -10.92 -14.88 6.12
CA ARG A 143 -9.91 -13.89 6.49
C ARG A 143 -10.11 -13.38 7.91
N ALA A 144 -11.35 -13.07 8.28
CA ALA A 144 -11.67 -12.66 9.66
C ALA A 144 -11.31 -13.76 10.67
N THR A 145 -11.53 -15.03 10.32
CA THR A 145 -11.14 -16.18 11.16
C THR A 145 -9.63 -16.26 11.32
N VAL A 146 -8.87 -16.15 10.22
CA VAL A 146 -7.39 -16.10 10.26
C VAL A 146 -6.90 -14.94 11.12
N ASP A 147 -7.49 -13.75 10.99
CA ASP A 147 -7.13 -12.59 11.80
C ASP A 147 -7.40 -12.82 13.29
N ASN A 148 -8.59 -13.32 13.64
CA ASN A 148 -8.97 -13.59 15.02
C ASN A 148 -8.07 -14.66 15.67
N GLU A 149 -7.77 -15.75 14.96
CA GLU A 149 -6.91 -16.82 15.46
C GLU A 149 -5.43 -16.43 15.57
N THR A 150 -5.00 -15.37 14.88
CA THR A 150 -3.60 -14.96 14.85
C THR A 150 -3.34 -13.61 15.50
N GLN A 151 -4.38 -13.01 16.11
CA GLN A 151 -4.31 -11.70 16.73
C GLN A 151 -3.22 -11.63 17.81
N ASP A 152 -3.07 -12.69 18.60
CA ASP A 152 -2.05 -12.77 19.65
C ASP A 152 -0.62 -12.79 19.08
N VAL A 153 -0.40 -13.49 17.98
CA VAL A 153 0.87 -13.51 17.23
C VAL A 153 1.16 -12.14 16.63
N GLN A 154 0.16 -11.48 16.03
CA GLN A 154 0.30 -10.16 15.44
C GLN A 154 0.63 -9.10 16.52
N HIS A 155 -0.09 -9.09 17.64
CA HIS A 155 0.20 -8.21 18.77
C HIS A 155 1.59 -8.42 19.36
N ARG A 156 2.02 -9.67 19.54
CA ARG A 156 3.40 -9.97 19.97
C ARG A 156 4.43 -9.49 18.95
N GLY A 157 4.11 -9.56 17.66
CA GLY A 157 4.92 -8.96 16.60
C GLY A 157 5.12 -7.47 16.80
N HIS A 158 4.04 -6.72 17.00
CA HIS A 158 4.10 -5.27 17.25
C HIS A 158 4.89 -4.92 18.52
N LEU A 159 4.72 -5.69 19.60
CA LEU A 159 5.50 -5.47 20.82
C LEU A 159 7.00 -5.68 20.59
N ARG A 160 7.39 -6.69 19.82
CA ARG A 160 8.80 -6.89 19.44
C ARG A 160 9.31 -5.79 18.53
N GLU A 161 8.46 -5.26 17.64
CA GLU A 161 8.82 -4.11 16.80
C GLU A 161 9.11 -2.86 17.66
N CYS A 162 8.40 -2.68 18.78
CA CYS A 162 8.69 -1.61 19.75
C CYS A 162 10.13 -1.69 20.30
N ASP A 163 10.66 -2.90 20.50
CA ASP A 163 12.05 -3.10 20.96
C ASP A 163 13.08 -2.73 19.87
N THR A 164 12.65 -2.61 18.62
CA THR A 164 13.49 -2.26 17.45
C THR A 164 13.25 -0.84 16.94
N LEU A 165 12.52 -0.01 17.70
CA LEU A 165 12.28 1.38 17.31
C LEU A 165 13.60 2.15 17.15
N LEU A 166 13.61 3.03 16.16
CA LEU A 166 14.75 3.89 15.87
C LEU A 166 15.10 4.71 17.11
N THR A 167 16.29 4.48 17.66
CA THR A 167 16.77 5.24 18.83
C THR A 167 17.48 6.52 18.39
N ALA A 168 17.68 7.45 19.33
CA ALA A 168 18.52 8.63 19.09
C ALA A 168 19.95 8.23 18.65
N ALA A 169 20.49 7.15 19.23
CA ALA A 169 21.82 6.64 18.85
C ALA A 169 21.86 6.12 17.40
N ASP A 170 20.76 5.53 16.91
CA ASP A 170 20.68 5.08 15.51
C ASP A 170 20.59 6.26 14.55
N LEU A 171 19.92 7.34 14.94
CA LEU A 171 19.91 8.59 14.18
C LEU A 171 21.30 9.22 14.11
N ASP A 172 22.07 9.16 15.20
CA ASP A 172 23.44 9.69 15.21
C ASP A 172 24.37 8.86 14.33
N LYS A 173 24.25 7.53 14.36
CA LYS A 173 24.95 6.63 13.42
C LYS A 173 24.55 6.91 11.97
N LEU A 174 23.27 7.13 11.70
CA LEU A 174 22.78 7.49 10.37
C LEU A 174 23.41 8.81 9.90
N LYS A 175 23.44 9.84 10.75
CA LYS A 175 24.06 11.15 10.43
C LYS A 175 25.56 11.05 10.18
N ALA A 176 26.25 10.15 10.88
CA ALA A 176 27.68 9.89 10.70
C ALA A 176 27.98 9.00 9.48
N SER A 177 26.97 8.36 8.87
CA SER A 177 27.18 7.44 7.75
C SER A 177 27.69 8.16 6.50
N ARG A 178 28.52 7.46 5.71
CA ARG A 178 29.09 8.00 4.46
C ARG A 178 28.03 8.52 3.49
N PRO A 179 26.90 7.81 3.23
CA PRO A 179 25.87 8.31 2.34
C PRO A 179 25.22 9.61 2.84
N TYR A 180 25.01 9.73 4.16
CA TYR A 180 24.43 10.93 4.76
C TYR A 180 25.35 12.13 4.60
N VAL A 181 26.63 11.98 4.95
CA VAL A 181 27.63 13.05 4.83
C VAL A 181 27.81 13.47 3.37
N ALA A 182 27.88 12.51 2.44
CA ALA A 182 28.00 12.79 1.01
C ALA A 182 26.77 13.51 0.45
N GLY A 183 25.56 13.07 0.82
CA GLY A 183 24.32 13.72 0.43
C GLY A 183 24.20 15.15 0.99
N MET A 184 24.60 15.36 2.24
CA MET A 184 24.62 16.70 2.85
C MET A 184 25.60 17.63 2.12
N LYS A 185 26.79 17.12 1.76
CA LYS A 185 27.76 17.87 0.95
C LYS A 185 27.19 18.26 -0.41
N ALA A 186 26.53 17.32 -1.10
CA ALA A 186 25.89 17.59 -2.39
C ALA A 186 24.77 18.63 -2.27
N LEU A 187 23.95 18.58 -1.21
CA LEU A 187 22.93 19.60 -0.94
C LEU A 187 23.54 20.98 -0.67
N MET A 188 24.67 21.04 0.05
CA MET A 188 25.38 22.30 0.26
C MET A 188 25.95 22.86 -1.04
N GLN A 189 26.54 22.02 -1.90
CA GLN A 189 27.03 22.43 -3.22
C GLN A 189 25.90 22.97 -4.11
N ALA A 190 24.73 22.33 -4.09
CA ALA A 190 23.56 22.78 -4.81
C ALA A 190 23.08 24.19 -4.38
N LYS A 191 23.20 24.51 -3.08
CA LYS A 191 22.83 25.83 -2.54
C LYS A 191 23.73 26.96 -3.01
N VAL A 192 24.96 26.65 -3.41
CA VAL A 192 25.94 27.63 -3.92
C VAL A 192 25.89 27.67 -5.46
N GLU A 193 24.75 27.29 -6.07
CA GLU A 193 24.51 27.29 -7.52
C GLU A 193 25.58 26.55 -8.34
N THR A 194 26.21 25.52 -7.75
CA THR A 194 27.18 24.69 -8.47
C THR A 194 26.47 23.52 -9.14
N ASP A 195 26.77 23.27 -10.41
CA ASP A 195 26.25 22.10 -11.12
C ASP A 195 26.66 20.80 -10.42
N LEU A 196 25.68 19.96 -10.14
CA LEU A 196 25.89 18.66 -9.51
C LEU A 196 26.22 17.60 -10.56
N SER A 197 27.18 16.73 -10.24
CA SER A 197 27.31 15.47 -10.98
C SER A 197 26.08 14.58 -10.75
N LEU A 198 25.81 13.66 -11.68
CA LEU A 198 24.70 12.71 -11.55
C LEU A 198 24.75 11.92 -10.23
N GLN A 199 25.96 11.57 -9.76
CA GLN A 199 26.15 10.85 -8.51
C GLN A 199 25.85 11.74 -7.29
N SER A 200 26.29 12.99 -7.29
CA SER A 200 25.98 13.95 -6.22
C SER A 200 24.48 14.26 -6.18
N PHE A 201 23.84 14.39 -7.34
CA PHE A 201 22.40 14.55 -7.46
C PHE A 201 21.64 13.34 -6.88
N ALA A 202 22.01 12.13 -7.25
CA ALA A 202 21.39 10.91 -6.71
C ALA A 202 21.55 10.82 -5.18
N GLY A 203 22.75 11.12 -4.66
CA GLY A 203 23.01 11.14 -3.22
C GLY A 203 22.20 12.20 -2.47
N ALA A 204 22.05 13.40 -3.03
CA ALA A 204 21.21 14.46 -2.46
C ALA A 204 19.72 14.07 -2.45
N ARG A 205 19.22 13.51 -3.57
CA ARG A 205 17.84 13.02 -3.69
C ARG A 205 17.53 11.95 -2.67
N ASP A 206 18.38 10.93 -2.57
CA ASP A 206 18.15 9.79 -1.68
C ASP A 206 18.22 10.23 -0.20
N LEU A 207 19.13 11.15 0.14
CA LEU A 207 19.16 11.76 1.47
C LEU A 207 17.88 12.55 1.78
N LEU A 208 17.37 13.34 0.83
CA LEU A 208 16.11 14.07 1.03
C LEU A 208 14.95 13.11 1.27
N LEU A 209 14.84 12.03 0.49
CA LEU A 209 13.85 10.99 0.69
C LEU A 209 13.91 10.39 2.10
N VAL A 210 15.12 10.06 2.59
CA VAL A 210 15.31 9.55 3.95
C VAL A 210 14.88 10.58 4.99
N LYS A 211 15.28 11.85 4.85
CA LYS A 211 14.92 12.91 5.81
C LYS A 211 13.41 13.16 5.84
N PHE A 212 12.74 13.15 4.69
CA PHE A 212 11.28 13.27 4.62
C PHE A 212 10.57 12.06 5.24
N SER A 213 11.05 10.85 4.96
CA SER A 213 10.52 9.63 5.58
C SER A 213 10.67 9.63 7.09
N LEU A 214 11.79 10.12 7.63
CA LEU A 214 12.00 10.27 9.07
C LEU A 214 11.10 11.36 9.68
N LEU A 215 10.89 12.47 8.98
CA LEU A 215 10.09 13.59 9.48
C LEU A 215 8.59 13.26 9.55
N VAL A 216 8.08 12.56 8.52
CA VAL A 216 6.63 12.31 8.35
C VAL A 216 6.26 10.84 8.68
N GLY A 217 7.22 10.02 9.11
CA GLY A 217 7.00 8.60 9.42
C GLY A 217 6.47 7.77 8.24
N SER A 218 6.70 8.22 7.00
CA SER A 218 6.07 7.66 5.80
C SER A 218 7.04 6.84 4.94
N ARG A 219 6.53 5.81 4.26
CA ARG A 219 7.33 4.91 3.41
C ARG A 219 8.02 5.67 2.26
N PRO A 220 9.32 5.45 1.99
CA PRO A 220 10.06 6.15 0.92
C PRO A 220 9.44 6.03 -0.49
N ALA A 221 8.75 4.92 -0.76
CA ALA A 221 8.11 4.67 -2.06
C ALA A 221 7.01 5.70 -2.39
N LEU A 222 6.29 6.18 -1.38
CA LEU A 222 5.25 7.20 -1.55
C LEU A 222 5.86 8.49 -2.09
N TRP A 223 6.97 8.92 -1.50
CA TRP A 223 7.65 10.17 -1.87
C TRP A 223 8.32 10.11 -3.23
N ARG A 224 8.80 8.93 -3.68
CA ARG A 224 9.34 8.78 -5.02
C ARG A 224 8.29 9.14 -6.08
N THR A 225 7.06 8.68 -5.90
CA THR A 225 5.96 8.94 -6.85
C THR A 225 5.44 10.38 -6.73
N GLN A 226 5.31 10.91 -5.52
CA GLN A 226 4.82 12.28 -5.31
C GLN A 226 5.83 13.34 -5.74
N LEU A 227 7.13 13.16 -5.47
CA LEU A 227 8.17 14.09 -5.92
C LEU A 227 8.25 14.15 -7.45
N LEU A 228 8.08 13.02 -8.14
CA LEU A 228 8.01 13.01 -9.61
C LEU A 228 6.83 13.84 -10.14
N ARG A 229 5.69 13.83 -9.46
CA ARG A 229 4.52 14.64 -9.83
C ARG A 229 4.70 16.14 -9.60
N ILE A 230 5.46 16.51 -8.57
CA ILE A 230 5.76 17.91 -8.24
C ILE A 230 6.85 18.48 -9.16
N ILE A 231 7.89 17.68 -9.45
CA ILE A 231 9.05 18.12 -10.24
C ILE A 231 8.75 18.09 -11.75
N ILE A 232 7.93 17.15 -12.22
CA ILE A 232 7.47 17.09 -13.60
C ILE A 232 5.99 17.43 -13.60
N PRO A 233 5.60 18.72 -13.64
CA PRO A 233 4.21 19.07 -13.84
C PRO A 233 3.75 18.44 -15.17
N PRO A 234 2.51 17.91 -15.24
CA PRO A 234 1.99 17.38 -16.49
C PRO A 234 2.11 18.49 -17.55
N ARG A 235 2.70 18.15 -18.70
CA ARG A 235 2.67 19.04 -19.88
C ARG A 235 1.21 19.45 -20.06
N ILE A 236 0.93 20.74 -19.86
CA ILE A 236 -0.35 21.33 -20.26
C ILE A 236 -0.43 21.00 -21.76
N LYS A 237 -1.40 20.16 -22.14
CA LYS A 237 -1.74 19.99 -23.54
C LYS A 237 -2.29 21.33 -23.97
N ASP A 238 -1.51 22.07 -24.75
CA ASP A 238 -2.01 23.24 -25.45
C ASP A 238 -3.26 22.81 -26.21
N LYS A 239 -4.38 23.47 -25.93
CA LYS A 239 -5.63 23.28 -26.67
C LYS A 239 -5.44 23.91 -28.05
N ASP A 240 -4.77 23.19 -28.95
CA ASP A 240 -4.85 23.46 -30.39
C ASP A 240 -6.24 23.07 -30.88
N GLY A 241 -7.15 24.03 -30.77
CA GLY A 241 -8.51 23.97 -31.27
C GLY A 241 -8.91 25.29 -31.91
N ASN A 242 -8.00 25.96 -32.62
CA ASN A 242 -8.39 27.09 -33.47
C ASN A 242 -8.88 26.56 -34.82
N LYS A 243 -10.18 26.29 -34.90
CA LYS A 243 -10.90 26.19 -36.17
C LYS A 243 -10.86 27.56 -36.84
N LYS A 244 -10.10 27.69 -37.92
CA LYS A 244 -10.32 28.75 -38.90
C LYS A 244 -11.25 28.19 -39.99
N ASN A 245 -12.44 28.77 -40.04
CA ASN A 245 -13.21 28.91 -41.28
C ASN A 245 -12.49 29.90 -42.21
#